data_AF-A0A8H3GII6-F1
#
_entry.id   AF-A0A8H3GII6-F1
#
_cell.length_a   1.000
_cell.length_b   1.000
_cell.length_c   1.000
_cell.angle_alpha   90.00
_cell.angle_beta   90.00
_cell.angle_gamma   90.00
#
_symmetry.space_group_name_H-M   'P 1'
#
loop_
_entity.id
_entity.type
_entity.pdbx_description
1 polymer ?
#
loop_
_entity_poly.entity_id
_entity_poly.type
_entity_poly.pdbx_seq_one_letter_code
_entity_poly.pdbx_strand_id
1 'polypeptide(L)'
;MNVGKTHSSWTWSLPAVWFLSTLSFRWVLPNRASAPTDNDGLISCPCCRIRTWGNVGVPDHHRIRMPARGPHHSTMEAILKEMHGHAASWPFKRPVNTDEVKDYLDVVKKPMDLSLMDFKLENNAYATIEDFLDDAKLMLDNCKLYNPESTVYHKTAIRMEKALVEILKSVGVDYRV
;
A
#
# COMPACT_ATOMS: atom_id res chain seq x y z
N MET A 1 27.67 -49.68 -40.14
CA MET A 1 27.24 -49.50 -41.55
C MET A 1 25.93 -48.73 -41.55
N ASN A 2 25.87 -47.64 -42.33
CA ASN A 2 24.75 -46.72 -42.65
C ASN A 2 24.04 -46.02 -41.47
N VAL A 3 24.25 -44.73 -41.14
CA VAL A 3 24.27 -43.44 -41.86
C VAL A 3 22.86 -42.86 -42.16
N GLY A 4 22.56 -41.71 -41.53
CA GLY A 4 21.48 -40.74 -41.80
C GLY A 4 21.14 -39.97 -40.51
N LYS A 5 21.73 -38.80 -40.19
CA LYS A 5 21.43 -37.41 -40.65
C LYS A 5 19.92 -37.08 -40.62
N THR A 6 19.37 -35.96 -40.14
CA THR A 6 19.73 -34.77 -39.33
C THR A 6 18.44 -33.92 -39.20
N HIS A 7 18.40 -32.99 -38.23
CA HIS A 7 17.66 -31.70 -38.21
C HIS A 7 16.16 -31.61 -37.82
N SER A 8 15.95 -31.00 -36.63
CA SER A 8 15.11 -29.82 -36.33
C SER A 8 13.84 -29.53 -37.14
N SER A 9 12.72 -29.33 -36.43
CA SER A 9 12.07 -28.00 -36.30
C SER A 9 10.75 -28.10 -35.56
N TRP A 10 10.53 -27.17 -34.63
CA TRP A 10 9.27 -26.90 -33.98
C TRP A 10 8.39 -26.10 -34.95
N THR A 11 7.26 -26.64 -35.36
CA THR A 11 6.31 -25.92 -36.20
C THR A 11 5.31 -25.16 -35.33
N TRP A 12 5.50 -23.85 -35.28
CA TRP A 12 4.50 -22.88 -34.87
C TRP A 12 3.37 -22.81 -35.91
N SER A 13 2.12 -22.68 -35.46
CA SER A 13 0.99 -22.30 -36.31
C SER A 13 0.45 -20.95 -35.87
N LEU A 14 0.70 -19.92 -36.69
CA LEU A 14 -0.15 -18.76 -36.92
C LEU A 14 -0.18 -18.55 -38.45
N PRO A 15 -1.31 -18.10 -39.03
CA PRO A 15 -1.45 -16.66 -39.33
C PRO A 15 -2.91 -16.19 -39.06
N ALA A 16 -3.31 -14.91 -39.03
CA ALA A 16 -2.84 -13.77 -39.79
C ALA A 16 -3.46 -12.45 -39.23
N VAL A 17 -2.62 -11.42 -39.13
CA VAL A 17 -2.79 -10.00 -39.55
C VAL A 17 -3.88 -9.11 -38.91
N TRP A 18 -3.49 -8.17 -38.04
CA TRP A 18 -3.06 -6.77 -38.26
C TRP A 18 -4.20 -5.75 -38.36
N PHE A 19 -4.35 -4.93 -37.31
CA PHE A 19 -4.48 -3.49 -37.52
C PHE A 19 -3.64 -2.75 -36.49
N LEU A 20 -2.74 -1.94 -37.03
CA LEU A 20 -1.93 -0.94 -36.35
C LEU A 20 -2.86 0.17 -35.83
N SER A 21 -2.62 0.67 -34.62
CA SER A 21 -2.18 2.05 -34.47
C SER A 21 -1.77 2.34 -33.04
N THR A 22 -0.67 3.07 -32.95
CA THR A 22 0.02 3.60 -31.79
C THR A 22 -0.90 4.34 -30.81
N LEU A 23 -0.90 3.94 -29.54
CA LEU A 23 -1.04 4.88 -28.44
C LEU A 23 -0.12 4.46 -27.29
N SER A 24 0.84 5.34 -27.02
CA SER A 24 1.73 5.36 -25.87
C SER A 24 0.92 5.25 -24.57
N PHE A 25 1.09 4.18 -23.81
CA PHE A 25 0.67 4.15 -22.40
C PHE A 25 1.66 4.97 -21.56
N ARG A 26 1.55 6.29 -21.69
CA ARG A 26 1.97 7.23 -20.67
C ARG A 26 0.98 7.08 -19.52
N TRP A 27 1.35 6.35 -18.47
CA TRP A 27 0.66 6.48 -17.18
C TRP A 27 0.92 7.89 -16.66
N VAL A 28 0.05 8.82 -17.04
CA VAL A 28 -0.08 10.11 -16.38
C VAL A 28 -0.79 9.83 -15.07
N LEU A 29 -0.06 9.94 -13.96
CA LEU A 29 -0.65 10.07 -12.63
C LEU A 29 -1.68 11.20 -12.70
N PRO A 30 -2.98 10.97 -12.38
CA PRO A 30 -3.86 12.10 -12.15
C PRO A 30 -3.30 12.85 -10.95
N ASN A 31 -2.91 14.09 -11.22
CA ASN A 31 -2.62 15.12 -10.22
C ASN A 31 -3.57 15.00 -9.05
N ARG A 32 -2.99 15.07 -7.87
CA ARG A 32 -3.62 15.40 -6.58
C ARG A 32 -4.69 16.48 -6.76
N ALA A 33 -5.92 16.05 -7.01
CA ALA A 33 -7.10 16.87 -6.90
C ALA A 33 -7.76 16.45 -5.59
N SER A 34 -7.65 17.31 -4.59
CA SER A 34 -8.45 17.24 -3.38
C SER A 34 -9.91 17.05 -3.77
N ALA A 35 -10.53 15.96 -3.36
CA ALA A 35 -11.97 15.79 -3.54
C ALA A 35 -12.67 16.92 -2.75
N PRO A 36 -13.61 17.67 -3.35
CA PRO A 36 -14.42 18.60 -2.58
C PRO A 36 -15.28 17.81 -1.61
N THR A 37 -15.14 18.11 -0.33
CA THR A 37 -16.03 17.57 0.71
C THR A 37 -17.30 18.42 0.73
N ASP A 38 -18.44 17.82 0.41
CA ASP A 38 -19.73 18.38 0.81
C ASP A 38 -19.89 18.20 2.34
N ASN A 39 -20.59 19.12 2.99
CA ASN A 39 -20.74 19.20 4.45
C ASN A 39 -21.39 17.97 5.13
N ASP A 40 -21.77 16.95 4.37
CA ASP A 40 -22.42 15.72 4.86
C ASP A 40 -21.55 14.45 4.66
N GLY A 41 -20.28 14.57 4.25
CA GLY A 41 -19.32 13.46 4.31
C GLY A 41 -19.55 12.30 3.34
N LEU A 42 -20.27 12.51 2.23
CA LEU A 42 -20.49 11.48 1.20
C LEU A 42 -19.52 11.65 0.02
N ILE A 43 -18.72 10.61 -0.25
CA ILE A 43 -17.84 10.53 -1.43
C ILE A 43 -18.73 10.32 -2.67
N SER A 44 -18.88 11.34 -3.51
CA SER A 44 -19.58 11.20 -4.79
C SER A 44 -18.73 10.34 -5.73
N CYS A 45 -19.23 9.17 -6.13
CA CYS A 45 -18.61 8.35 -7.16
C CYS A 45 -18.75 9.06 -8.53
N PRO A 46 -17.67 9.27 -9.30
CA PRO A 46 -17.73 9.96 -10.59
C PRO A 46 -18.53 9.23 -11.69
N CYS A 47 -18.97 7.97 -11.47
CA CYS A 47 -19.68 7.18 -12.50
C CYS A 47 -21.21 7.36 -12.52
N CYS A 48 -21.83 8.00 -11.51
CA CYS A 48 -23.29 8.18 -11.46
C CYS A 48 -23.66 9.67 -11.53
N ARG A 49 -23.56 10.23 -12.72
CA ARG A 49 -24.17 11.53 -13.02
C ARG A 49 -25.61 11.31 -13.49
N ILE A 50 -26.58 11.31 -12.58
CA ILE A 50 -27.97 11.66 -12.93
C ILE A 50 -28.52 12.61 -11.87
N ARG A 51 -28.65 13.89 -12.25
CA ARG A 51 -29.49 14.87 -11.56
C ARG A 51 -30.95 14.51 -11.82
N THR A 52 -31.69 14.34 -10.72
CA THR A 52 -33.15 14.43 -10.55
C THR A 52 -34.02 14.66 -11.80
N TRP A 53 -34.79 13.66 -12.20
CA TRP A 53 -36.08 13.85 -12.86
C TRP A 53 -37.05 12.76 -12.42
N GLY A 54 -38.18 13.18 -11.85
CA GLY A 54 -39.41 12.39 -11.85
C GLY A 54 -39.49 11.25 -10.83
N ASN A 55 -40.61 11.24 -10.14
CA ASN A 55 -41.05 10.21 -9.22
C ASN A 55 -41.25 8.88 -9.99
N VAL A 56 -40.22 8.06 -10.13
CA VAL A 56 -40.33 6.66 -10.60
C VAL A 56 -39.44 5.81 -9.69
N GLY A 57 -40.08 4.88 -8.96
CA GLY A 57 -39.42 4.04 -7.98
C GLY A 57 -38.24 3.28 -8.59
N VAL A 58 -37.03 3.62 -8.16
CA VAL A 58 -35.83 2.84 -8.43
C VAL A 58 -35.90 1.59 -7.56
N PRO A 59 -35.70 0.37 -8.09
CA PRO A 59 -35.64 -0.84 -7.28
C PRO A 59 -34.51 -0.70 -6.25
N ASP A 60 -34.78 -1.11 -5.01
CA ASP A 60 -33.86 -1.06 -3.88
C ASP A 60 -32.59 -1.89 -4.20
N HIS A 61 -31.62 -1.23 -4.86
CA HIS A 61 -30.27 -1.73 -4.99
C HIS A 61 -29.71 -1.77 -3.59
N HIS A 62 -29.80 -2.96 -2.98
CA HIS A 62 -29.11 -3.42 -1.79
C HIS A 62 -27.97 -2.47 -1.46
N ARG A 63 -28.22 -1.53 -0.53
CA ARG A 63 -27.21 -0.58 -0.08
C ARG A 63 -26.01 -1.42 0.32
N ILE A 64 -24.94 -1.42 -0.48
CA ILE A 64 -23.67 -2.00 -0.09
C ILE A 64 -23.19 -1.10 1.05
N ARG A 65 -23.61 -1.41 2.27
CA ARG A 65 -23.13 -0.74 3.46
C ARG A 65 -21.64 -1.04 3.49
N MET A 66 -20.82 -0.02 3.28
CA MET A 66 -19.39 -0.17 3.51
C MET A 66 -19.19 -0.71 4.93
N PRO A 67 -18.27 -1.66 5.15
CA PRO A 67 -18.00 -2.17 6.48
C PRO A 67 -17.73 -1.00 7.43
N ALA A 68 -18.39 -1.01 8.58
CA ALA A 68 -18.10 -0.02 9.61
C ALA A 68 -16.62 -0.17 10.02
N ARG A 69 -15.89 0.95 10.02
CA ARG A 69 -14.50 0.98 10.49
C ARG A 69 -14.47 0.64 11.98
N GLY A 70 -13.38 0.00 12.42
CA GLY A 70 -13.16 -0.30 13.84
C GLY A 70 -13.10 0.97 14.70
N PRO A 71 -13.36 0.86 16.02
CA PRO A 71 -13.42 2.01 16.93
C PRO A 71 -12.10 2.81 17.02
N HIS A 72 -10.98 2.18 16.72
CA HIS A 72 -9.65 2.78 16.78
C HIS A 72 -9.08 3.19 15.41
N HIS A 73 -9.86 3.06 14.34
CA HIS A 73 -9.37 3.28 12.98
C HIS A 73 -8.85 4.71 12.77
N SER A 74 -9.58 5.72 13.24
CA SER A 74 -9.16 7.13 13.12
C SER A 74 -7.87 7.43 13.90
N THR A 75 -7.68 6.80 15.05
CA THR A 75 -6.44 6.90 15.84
C THR A 75 -5.25 6.32 15.08
N MET A 76 -5.39 5.10 14.54
CA MET A 76 -4.33 4.47 13.73
C MET A 76 -4.03 5.26 12.46
N GLU A 77 -5.06 5.79 11.79
CA GLU A 77 -4.93 6.64 10.60
C GLU A 77 -4.14 7.93 10.91
N ALA A 78 -4.42 8.58 12.05
CA ALA A 78 -3.69 9.76 12.49
C ALA A 78 -2.20 9.44 12.76
N ILE A 79 -1.91 8.34 13.47
CA ILE A 79 -0.53 7.92 13.74
C ILE A 79 0.21 7.63 12.43
N LEU A 80 -0.40 6.86 11.52
CA LEU A 80 0.20 6.47 10.26
C LEU A 80 0.49 7.69 9.37
N LYS A 81 -0.44 8.66 9.34
CA LYS A 81 -0.25 9.93 8.63
C LYS A 81 0.96 10.72 9.15
N GLU A 82 1.10 10.85 10.46
CA GLU A 82 2.26 11.53 11.07
C GLU A 82 3.57 10.78 10.78
N MET A 83 3.54 9.45 10.82
CA MET A 83 4.68 8.62 10.41
C MET A 83 5.08 8.90 8.95
N HIS A 84 4.15 8.91 8.00
CA HIS A 84 4.45 9.24 6.59
C HIS A 84 5.03 10.64 6.39
N GLY A 85 4.58 11.61 7.19
CA GLY A 85 5.04 13.00 7.14
C GLY A 85 6.43 13.22 7.74
N HIS A 86 6.89 12.32 8.59
CA HIS A 86 8.16 12.47 9.28
C HIS A 86 9.37 12.37 8.34
N ALA A 87 10.41 13.17 8.57
CA ALA A 87 11.60 13.23 7.72
C ALA A 87 12.39 11.91 7.67
N ALA A 88 12.30 11.09 8.73
CA ALA A 88 12.94 9.77 8.79
C ALA A 88 12.13 8.65 8.11
N SER A 89 10.97 8.95 7.53
CA SER A 89 10.09 7.92 6.95
C SER A 89 10.57 7.34 5.62
N TRP A 90 11.49 8.02 4.94
CA TRP A 90 11.84 7.72 3.54
C TRP A 90 12.20 6.26 3.22
N PRO A 91 12.90 5.47 4.08
CA PRO A 91 13.21 4.07 3.77
C PRO A 91 12.01 3.14 3.92
N PHE A 92 10.98 3.58 4.64
CA PHE A 92 9.87 2.76 5.10
C PHE A 92 8.61 2.94 4.25
N LYS A 93 8.63 3.85 3.27
CA LYS A 93 7.43 4.23 2.50
C LYS A 93 6.92 3.12 1.58
N ARG A 94 7.77 2.18 1.17
CA ARG A 94 7.47 1.12 0.21
C ARG A 94 8.23 -0.15 0.59
N PRO A 95 7.78 -1.33 0.11
CA PRO A 95 8.50 -2.58 0.30
C PRO A 95 9.91 -2.52 -0.29
N VAL A 96 10.86 -3.21 0.34
CA VAL A 96 12.21 -3.40 -0.21
C VAL A 96 12.13 -4.16 -1.54
N ASN A 97 12.80 -3.65 -2.57
CA ASN A 97 12.88 -4.33 -3.86
C ASN A 97 13.81 -5.55 -3.74
N THR A 98 13.23 -6.74 -3.64
CA THR A 98 13.97 -8.01 -3.52
C THR A 98 14.71 -8.39 -4.80
N ASP A 99 14.43 -7.72 -5.94
CA ASP A 99 15.26 -7.86 -7.13
C ASP A 99 16.57 -7.10 -7.07
N GLU A 100 16.64 -6.05 -6.26
CA GLU A 100 17.86 -5.28 -6.02
C GLU A 100 18.60 -5.78 -4.79
N VAL A 101 17.87 -6.21 -3.75
CA VAL A 101 18.41 -6.68 -2.47
C VAL A 101 18.10 -8.17 -2.30
N LYS A 102 18.90 -9.02 -2.95
CA LYS A 102 18.62 -10.45 -3.12
C LYS A 102 18.61 -11.26 -1.82
N ASP A 103 19.43 -10.88 -0.84
CA ASP A 103 19.57 -11.57 0.45
C ASP A 103 18.60 -11.06 1.52
N TYR A 104 17.75 -10.07 1.19
CA TYR A 104 16.87 -9.43 2.17
C TYR A 104 15.94 -10.43 2.87
N LEU A 105 15.30 -11.32 2.09
CA LEU A 105 14.35 -12.31 2.62
C LEU A 105 15.05 -13.51 3.32
N ASP A 106 16.36 -13.66 3.14
CA ASP A 106 17.15 -14.64 3.88
C ASP A 106 17.34 -14.21 5.34
N VAL A 107 17.31 -12.91 5.61
CA VAL A 107 17.42 -12.33 6.95
C VAL A 107 16.04 -11.94 7.50
N VAL A 108 15.28 -11.14 6.76
CA VAL A 108 13.99 -10.59 7.18
C VAL A 108 12.85 -11.55 6.79
N LYS A 109 12.24 -12.17 7.80
CA LYS A 109 11.22 -13.22 7.59
C LYS A 109 9.80 -12.71 7.40
N LYS A 110 9.50 -11.53 7.94
CA LYS A 110 8.20 -10.88 7.83
C LYS A 110 8.41 -9.42 7.42
N PRO A 111 8.54 -9.13 6.11
CA PRO A 111 8.66 -7.75 5.65
C PRO A 111 7.44 -6.92 6.06
N MET A 112 7.70 -5.66 6.41
CA MET A 112 6.67 -4.68 6.72
C MET A 112 7.14 -3.31 6.27
N ASP A 113 6.21 -2.49 5.80
CA ASP A 113 6.45 -1.12 5.35
C ASP A 113 5.16 -0.30 5.48
N LEU A 114 5.27 1.02 5.43
CA LEU A 114 4.14 1.92 5.65
C LEU A 114 3.02 1.74 4.61
N SER A 115 3.34 1.42 3.35
CA SER A 115 2.29 1.21 2.34
C SER A 115 1.51 -0.09 2.56
N LEU A 116 2.15 -1.11 3.12
CA LEU A 116 1.45 -2.32 3.56
C LEU A 116 0.62 -2.05 4.81
N MET A 117 1.09 -1.22 5.73
CA MET A 117 0.30 -0.79 6.89
C MET A 117 -0.93 0.04 6.48
N ASP A 118 -0.79 0.94 5.50
CA ASP A 118 -1.92 1.67 4.89
C ASP A 118 -2.97 0.67 4.37
N PHE A 119 -2.53 -0.30 3.56
CA PHE A 119 -3.40 -1.32 3.01
C PHE A 119 -4.09 -2.15 4.10
N LYS A 120 -3.36 -2.57 5.14
CA LYS A 120 -3.94 -3.31 6.27
C LYS A 120 -4.98 -2.47 7.02
N LEU A 121 -4.72 -1.19 7.25
CA LEU A 121 -5.64 -0.28 7.93
C LEU A 121 -6.91 -0.07 7.10
N GLU A 122 -6.78 0.23 5.81
CA GLU A 122 -7.91 0.42 4.88
C GLU A 122 -8.83 -0.80 4.80
N ASN A 123 -8.27 -2.00 4.92
CA ASN A 123 -9.00 -3.27 4.88
C ASN A 123 -9.47 -3.76 6.27
N ASN A 124 -9.42 -2.90 7.31
CA ASN A 124 -9.79 -3.24 8.69
C ASN A 124 -9.05 -4.50 9.22
N ALA A 125 -7.79 -4.69 8.83
CA ALA A 125 -7.00 -5.86 9.25
C ALA A 125 -6.41 -5.73 10.67
N TYR A 126 -6.52 -4.55 11.29
CA TYR A 126 -6.11 -4.30 12.68
C TYR A 126 -7.33 -4.30 13.59
N ALA A 127 -7.42 -5.28 14.49
CA ALA A 127 -8.51 -5.37 15.46
C ALA A 127 -8.27 -4.41 16.64
N THR A 128 -7.01 -4.27 17.04
CA THR A 128 -6.59 -3.37 18.11
C THR A 128 -5.48 -2.41 17.69
N ILE A 129 -5.20 -1.41 18.52
CA ILE A 129 -4.08 -0.48 18.29
C ILE A 129 -2.75 -1.23 18.43
N GLU A 130 -2.67 -2.21 19.33
CA GLU A 130 -1.49 -3.03 19.56
C GLU A 130 -1.09 -3.80 18.31
N ASP A 131 -2.05 -4.41 17.58
CA ASP A 131 -1.77 -5.09 16.30
C ASP A 131 -1.09 -4.17 15.29
N PHE A 132 -1.50 -2.89 15.24
CA PHE A 132 -0.92 -1.87 14.38
C PHE A 132 0.48 -1.45 14.84
N LEU A 133 0.69 -1.30 16.15
CA LEU A 133 1.98 -0.92 16.71
C LEU A 133 3.01 -2.04 16.64
N ASP A 134 2.57 -3.30 16.71
CA ASP A 134 3.42 -4.47 16.48
C ASP A 134 3.99 -4.47 15.06
N ASP A 135 3.19 -4.11 14.06
CA ASP A 135 3.67 -3.95 12.68
C ASP A 135 4.63 -2.75 12.53
N ALA A 136 4.31 -1.61 13.15
CA ALA A 136 5.19 -0.44 13.16
C ALA A 136 6.56 -0.79 13.75
N LYS A 137 6.57 -1.52 14.86
CA LYS A 137 7.79 -1.99 15.52
C LYS A 137 8.52 -3.02 14.68
N LEU A 138 7.82 -4.01 14.12
CA LEU A 138 8.39 -5.02 13.22
C LEU A 138 9.11 -4.37 12.03
N MET A 139 8.51 -3.36 11.41
CA MET A 139 9.13 -2.60 10.32
C MET A 139 10.47 -1.97 10.73
N LEU A 140 10.51 -1.33 11.91
CA LEU A 140 11.72 -0.67 12.43
C LEU A 140 12.77 -1.69 12.87
N ASP A 141 12.37 -2.77 13.51
CA ASP A 141 13.23 -3.85 13.97
C ASP A 141 13.84 -4.62 12.80
N ASN A 142 13.06 -4.91 11.75
CA ASN A 142 13.57 -5.50 10.50
C ASN A 142 14.67 -4.63 9.88
N CYS A 143 14.48 -3.31 9.89
CA CYS A 143 15.48 -2.38 9.38
C CYS A 143 16.76 -2.40 10.23
N LYS A 144 16.64 -2.40 11.56
CA LYS A 144 17.78 -2.49 12.49
C LYS A 144 18.50 -3.85 12.40
N LEU A 145 17.75 -4.93 12.16
CA LEU A 145 18.26 -6.29 12.02
C LEU A 145 19.09 -6.46 10.76
N TYR A 146 18.57 -6.00 9.61
CA TYR A 146 19.24 -6.16 8.32
C TYR A 146 20.41 -5.19 8.17
N ASN A 147 20.27 -3.95 8.66
CA ASN A 147 21.25 -2.89 8.44
C ASN A 147 22.18 -2.70 9.65
N PRO A 148 23.51 -2.71 9.47
CA PRO A 148 24.46 -2.40 10.54
C PRO A 148 24.26 -1.01 11.15
N GLU A 149 24.58 -0.84 12.44
CA GLU A 149 24.40 0.41 13.21
C GLU A 149 25.09 1.63 12.60
N SER A 150 26.19 1.41 11.87
CA SER A 150 26.95 2.47 11.21
C SER A 150 26.19 3.12 10.05
N THR A 151 25.24 2.40 9.44
CA THR A 151 24.51 2.81 8.24
C THR A 151 23.51 3.92 8.50
N VAL A 152 23.14 4.65 7.43
CA VAL A 152 22.09 5.67 7.52
C VAL A 152 20.72 5.06 7.79
N TYR A 153 20.45 3.84 7.30
CA TYR A 153 19.19 3.14 7.47
C TYR A 153 18.93 2.81 8.94
N HIS A 154 19.89 2.20 9.61
CA HIS A 154 19.78 1.86 11.03
C HIS A 154 19.58 3.12 11.89
N LYS A 155 20.39 4.17 11.66
CA LYS A 155 20.23 5.47 12.35
C LYS A 155 18.86 6.12 12.08
N THR A 156 18.32 5.93 10.88
CA THR A 156 17.00 6.44 10.49
C THR A 156 15.88 5.67 11.20
N ALA A 157 16.01 4.34 11.36
CA ALA A 157 15.08 3.53 12.15
C ALA A 157 15.01 4.01 13.61
N ILE A 158 16.15 4.26 14.25
CA ILE A 158 16.20 4.80 15.63
C ILE A 158 15.51 6.17 15.73
N ARG A 159 15.72 7.05 14.74
CA ARG A 159 15.04 8.36 14.70
C ARG A 159 13.54 8.22 14.54
N MET A 160 13.10 7.29 13.70
CA MET A 160 11.69 7.02 13.45
C MET A 160 11.02 6.37 14.67
N GLU A 161 11.71 5.49 15.39
CA GLU A 161 11.26 4.87 16.65
C GLU A 161 11.01 5.93 17.73
N LYS A 162 11.95 6.88 17.88
CA LYS A 162 11.75 8.04 18.77
C LYS A 162 10.56 8.89 18.34
N ALA A 163 10.42 9.16 17.04
CA ALA A 163 9.29 9.92 16.51
C ALA A 163 7.95 9.22 16.77
N LEU A 164 7.90 7.89 16.61
CA LEU A 164 6.71 7.09 16.92
C LEU A 164 6.29 7.27 18.38
N VAL A 165 7.23 7.19 19.34
CA VAL A 165 6.92 7.42 20.76
C VAL A 165 6.32 8.82 21.00
N GLU A 166 6.86 9.86 20.36
CA GLU A 166 6.33 11.21 20.51
C GLU A 166 4.95 11.39 19.82
N ILE A 167 4.72 10.73 18.69
CA ILE A 167 3.41 10.69 18.02
C ILE A 167 2.38 9.99 18.90
N LEU A 168 2.73 8.86 19.54
CA LEU A 168 1.81 8.13 20.42
C LEU A 168 1.38 8.98 21.62
N LYS A 169 2.33 9.70 22.22
CA LYS A 169 2.03 10.66 23.30
C LYS A 169 1.09 11.77 22.85
N SER A 170 1.27 12.32 21.65
CA SER A 170 0.44 13.41 21.15
C SER A 170 -1.01 12.98 20.87
N VAL A 171 -1.21 11.71 20.51
CA VAL A 171 -2.52 11.09 20.26
C VAL A 171 -3.13 10.48 21.54
N GLY A 172 -2.40 10.44 22.65
CA GLY A 172 -2.87 9.93 23.94
C GLY A 172 -2.87 8.39 24.04
N VAL A 173 -2.03 7.71 23.26
CA VAL A 173 -1.86 6.26 23.31
C VAL A 173 -0.68 5.93 24.23
N ASP A 174 -0.94 5.19 25.30
CA ASP A 174 0.11 4.65 26.17
C ASP A 174 0.56 3.28 25.65
N TYR A 175 1.68 3.29 24.92
CA TYR A 175 2.29 2.06 24.42
C TYR A 175 3.80 2.09 24.70
N ARG A 176 4.29 1.00 25.30
CA ARG A 176 5.70 0.81 25.57
C ARG A 176 6.35 0.11 24.38
N VAL A 177 7.02 0.90 23.53
CA VAL A 177 7.85 0.41 22.43
C VAL A 177 9.07 -0.33 22.97
#